data_AF-A0A6J7VT01-F1
#
_entry.id   AF-A0A6J7VT01-F1
#
_cell.length_a   1.000
_cell.length_b   1.000
_cell.length_c   1.000
_cell.angle_alpha   90.00
_cell.angle_beta   90.00
_cell.angle_gamma   90.00
#
_symmetry.space_group_name_H-M   'P 1'
#
loop_
_entity.id
_entity.type
_entity.pdbx_description
1 polymer ?
#
loop_
_entity_poly.entity_id
_entity_poly.type
_entity_poly.pdbx_seq_one_letter_code
_entity_poly.pdbx_strand_id
1 'polypeptide(L)'
;MASVYDVKMAHHEEAQVSAHLLASIPHGTYVEYFHPDRDPIWHNLLANRPKLKEGHIQLNDNPGLGWELDRDYIDKYRISERVTDTAKA
;
A
#
# COMPACT_ATOMS: atom_id res chain seq x y z
N MET A 1 -6.09 -12.26 18.81
CA MET A 1 -4.89 -12.42 19.66
C MET A 1 -4.47 -11.10 20.29
N ALA A 2 -4.01 -10.08 19.55
CA ALA A 2 -3.58 -8.80 20.14
C ALA A 2 -4.65 -8.15 21.05
N SER A 3 -5.91 -8.19 20.64
CA SER A 3 -7.05 -7.66 21.38
C SER A 3 -7.27 -8.24 22.79
N VAL A 4 -6.82 -9.48 23.06
CA VAL A 4 -6.98 -10.10 24.41
C VAL A 4 -5.76 -9.85 25.32
N TYR A 5 -4.77 -9.12 24.81
CA TYR A 5 -3.55 -8.74 25.54
C TYR A 5 -3.35 -7.21 25.57
N ASP A 6 -4.38 -6.42 25.21
CA ASP A 6 -4.32 -4.95 25.12
C ASP A 6 -3.16 -4.40 24.25
N VAL A 7 -2.72 -5.19 23.28
CA VAL A 7 -1.66 -4.80 22.33
C VAL A 7 -2.29 -4.08 21.15
N LYS A 8 -1.74 -2.91 20.80
CA LYS A 8 -2.13 -2.18 19.57
C LYS A 8 -1.49 -2.80 18.34
N MET A 9 -2.19 -2.70 17.21
CA MET A 9 -1.72 -3.22 15.93
C MET A 9 -1.17 -2.09 15.08
N ALA A 10 0.09 -2.24 14.67
CA ALA A 10 0.67 -1.55 13.53
C ALA A 10 0.89 -2.58 12.41
N HIS A 11 1.22 -2.10 11.22
CA HIS A 11 1.57 -2.96 10.09
C HIS A 11 2.77 -2.34 9.39
N HIS A 12 3.80 -3.15 9.16
CA HIS A 12 4.97 -2.67 8.45
C HIS A 12 4.57 -2.33 7.01
N GLU A 13 4.88 -1.12 6.58
CA GLU A 13 4.76 -0.66 5.18
C GLU A 13 3.41 -1.03 4.51
N GLU A 14 3.46 -1.53 3.26
CA GLU A 14 2.34 -2.03 2.45
C GLU A 14 1.04 -1.22 2.58
N ALA A 15 1.12 0.12 2.52
CA ALA A 15 0.02 1.05 2.74
C ALA A 15 -1.27 0.73 1.95
N GLN A 16 -1.13 0.14 0.76
CA GLN A 16 -2.24 -0.28 -0.10
C GLN A 16 -3.12 -1.37 0.50
N VAL A 17 -2.61 -2.17 1.43
CA VAL A 17 -3.41 -3.17 2.16
C VAL A 17 -3.50 -2.83 3.63
N SER A 18 -2.43 -2.35 4.24
CA SER A 18 -2.38 -2.08 5.69
C SER A 18 -3.36 -1.01 6.12
N ALA A 19 -3.65 -0.01 5.29
CA ALA A 19 -4.65 1.01 5.58
C ALA A 19 -6.05 0.38 5.84
N HIS A 20 -6.46 -0.58 5.01
CA HIS A 20 -7.73 -1.29 5.18
C HIS A 20 -7.71 -2.18 6.42
N LEU A 21 -6.63 -2.93 6.63
CA LEU A 21 -6.49 -3.82 7.79
C LEU A 21 -6.57 -3.04 9.11
N LEU A 22 -5.79 -1.96 9.23
CA LEU A 22 -5.70 -1.15 10.44
C LEU A 22 -6.98 -0.35 10.70
N ALA A 23 -7.64 0.17 9.66
CA ALA A 23 -8.92 0.86 9.80
C ALA A 23 -10.07 -0.07 10.22
N SER A 24 -9.99 -1.36 9.90
CA SER A 24 -11.05 -2.34 10.18
C SER A 24 -11.09 -2.84 11.63
N ILE A 25 -10.10 -2.51 12.46
CA ILE A 25 -9.96 -3.00 13.83
C ILE A 25 -9.96 -1.86 14.85
N PRO A 26 -10.51 -2.05 16.06
CA PRO A 26 -10.63 -0.97 17.05
C PRO A 26 -9.30 -0.57 17.72
N HIS A 27 -8.21 -1.28 17.42
CA HIS A 27 -6.91 -1.15 18.06
C HIS A 27 -5.77 -0.97 17.04
N GLY A 28 -6.09 -0.49 15.83
CA GLY A 28 -5.12 -0.07 14.84
C GLY A 28 -4.43 1.26 15.23
N THR A 29 -3.21 1.48 14.74
CA THR A 29 -2.42 2.69 15.04
C THR A 29 -2.32 3.64 13.85
N TYR A 30 -1.34 3.43 12.99
CA TYR A 30 -0.95 4.32 11.90
C TYR A 30 -0.47 3.50 10.70
N VAL A 31 -0.56 4.10 9.51
CA VAL A 31 -0.09 3.51 8.26
C VAL A 31 1.34 4.00 7.98
N GLU A 32 2.20 3.11 7.49
CA GLU A 32 3.57 3.41 7.11
C GLU A 32 3.70 3.53 5.58
N TYR A 33 4.46 4.52 5.11
CA TYR A 33 4.90 4.61 3.72
C TYR A 33 6.21 5.40 3.66
N PHE A 34 7.02 5.22 2.61
CA PHE A 34 8.30 5.91 2.48
C PHE A 34 8.20 7.22 1.70
N HIS A 35 9.28 8.02 1.79
CA HIS A 35 9.54 9.10 0.86
C HIS A 35 9.53 8.58 -0.60
N PRO A 36 8.98 9.33 -1.58
CA PRO A 36 8.87 8.89 -2.97
C PRO A 36 10.18 8.38 -3.59
N ASP A 37 11.30 9.01 -3.25
CA ASP A 37 12.63 8.63 -3.77
C ASP A 37 13.12 7.27 -3.26
N ARG A 38 12.59 6.81 -2.11
CA ARG A 38 12.93 5.52 -1.52
C ARG A 38 11.98 4.43 -1.98
N ASP A 39 10.68 4.71 -1.99
CA ASP A 39 9.68 3.80 -2.54
C ASP A 39 8.70 4.57 -3.44
N PRO A 40 8.79 4.41 -4.76
CA PRO A 40 7.88 5.07 -5.68
C PRO A 40 6.55 4.32 -5.83
N ILE A 41 6.39 3.11 -5.28
CA ILE A 41 5.22 2.26 -5.52
C ILE A 41 3.96 2.89 -4.93
N TRP A 42 3.93 3.19 -3.63
CA TRP A 42 2.74 3.80 -3.01
C TRP A 42 2.36 5.13 -3.68
N HIS A 43 3.32 5.90 -4.19
CA HIS A 43 3.06 7.22 -4.76
C HIS A 43 2.57 7.20 -6.20
N ASN A 44 2.96 6.20 -6.99
CA ASN A 44 2.72 6.17 -8.43
C ASN A 44 1.85 5.00 -8.89
N LEU A 45 1.77 3.90 -8.14
CA LEU A 45 0.99 2.72 -8.57
C LEU A 45 -0.53 2.95 -8.45
N LEU A 46 -0.96 3.75 -7.47
CA LEU A 46 -2.38 3.98 -7.18
C LEU A 46 -2.84 5.33 -7.76
N ALA A 47 -3.53 5.30 -8.90
CA ALA A 47 -4.02 6.49 -9.59
C ALA A 47 -5.04 7.28 -8.76
N ASN A 48 -5.83 6.59 -7.93
CA ASN A 48 -6.84 7.18 -7.06
C ASN A 48 -6.41 7.22 -5.58
N ARG A 49 -5.11 7.28 -5.30
CA ARG A 49 -4.58 7.33 -3.93
C ARG A 49 -5.20 8.47 -3.11
N PRO A 50 -5.59 8.24 -1.84
CA PRO A 50 -6.12 9.29 -1.00
C PRO A 50 -5.06 10.35 -0.71
N LYS A 51 -5.48 11.63 -0.71
CA LYS A 51 -4.61 12.74 -0.33
C LYS A 51 -4.34 12.69 1.17
N LEU A 52 -3.07 12.86 1.55
CA LEU A 52 -2.70 13.11 2.94
C LEU A 52 -3.19 14.51 3.34
N LYS A 53 -4.04 14.58 4.36
CA LYS A 53 -4.52 15.84 4.93
C LYS A 53 -4.30 15.80 6.43
N GLU A 54 -3.51 16.75 6.93
CA GLU A 54 -3.22 16.90 8.37
C GLU A 54 -2.67 15.60 9.01
N GLY A 55 -1.87 14.84 8.26
CA GLY A 55 -1.31 13.57 8.73
C GLY A 55 -2.23 12.35 8.59
N HIS A 56 -3.45 12.52 8.06
CA HIS A 56 -4.42 11.45 7.87
C HIS A 56 -4.70 11.16 6.39
N ILE A 57 -5.03 9.90 6.10
CA ILE A 57 -5.61 9.46 4.84
C ILE A 57 -7.03 8.94 5.10
N GLN A 58 -7.95 9.22 4.18
CA GLN A 58 -9.32 8.71 4.23
C GLN A 58 -9.48 7.66 3.13
N LEU A 59 -9.86 6.43 3.52
CA LEU A 59 -10.20 5.38 2.57
C LEU A 59 -11.50 5.72 1.83
N ASN A 60 -11.59 5.25 0.58
CA ASN A 60 -12.80 5.36 -0.22
C ASN A 60 -13.79 4.24 0.11
N ASP A 61 -15.04 4.37 -0.34
CA ASP A 61 -16.10 3.37 -0.14
C ASP A 61 -16.22 2.38 -1.32
N ASN A 62 -15.22 2.33 -2.21
CA ASN A 62 -15.26 1.41 -3.36
C ASN A 62 -15.06 -0.04 -2.88
N PRO A 63 -15.67 -1.03 -3.56
CA PRO A 63 -15.51 -2.43 -3.17
C PRO A 63 -14.07 -2.94 -3.22
N GLY A 64 -13.76 -3.93 -2.38
CA GLY A 64 -12.43 -4.55 -2.31
C GLY A 64 -11.41 -3.61 -1.65
N LEU A 65 -10.23 -3.48 -2.25
CA LEU A 65 -9.24 -2.47 -1.84
C LEU A 65 -9.54 -1.08 -2.43
N GLY A 66 -10.53 -0.97 -3.32
CA GLY A 66 -10.98 0.31 -3.86
C GLY A 66 -9.96 1.07 -4.72
N TRP A 67 -8.87 0.43 -5.15
CA TRP A 67 -7.78 1.07 -5.89
C TRP A 67 -7.95 1.01 -7.41
N GLU A 68 -7.63 2.14 -8.04
CA GLU A 68 -7.38 2.24 -9.48
C GLU A 68 -5.86 2.20 -9.69
N LEU A 69 -5.39 1.23 -10.48
CA LEU A 69 -3.97 1.08 -10.76
C LEU A 69 -3.56 1.96 -11.94
N ASP A 70 -2.47 2.71 -11.79
CA ASP A 70 -1.85 3.46 -12.87
C ASP A 70 -1.24 2.46 -13.89
N ARG A 71 -1.92 2.34 -15.02
CA ARG A 71 -1.53 1.39 -16.08
C ARG A 71 -0.27 1.82 -16.81
N ASP A 72 -0.04 3.12 -16.94
CA ASP A 72 1.16 3.65 -17.60
C ASP A 72 2.39 3.37 -16.75
N TYR A 73 2.29 3.55 -15.43
CA TYR A 73 3.36 3.21 -14.49
C TYR A 73 3.66 1.70 -14.51
N ILE A 74 2.62 0.86 -14.51
CA ILE A 74 2.79 -0.60 -14.62
C ILE A 74 3.47 -0.96 -15.94
N ASP A 75 2.98 -0.45 -17.06
CA ASP A 75 3.49 -0.80 -18.39
C ASP A 75 4.94 -0.33 -18.60
N LYS A 76 5.34 0.77 -17.97
CA LYS A 76 6.71 1.27 -17.98
C LYS A 76 7.70 0.34 -17.25
N TYR A 77 7.29 -0.26 -16.14
CA TYR A 77 8.20 -1.01 -15.24
C TYR A 77 7.97 -2.53 -15.23
N ARG A 78 6.91 -3.04 -15.89
CA ARG A 78 6.70 -4.49 -16.03
C ARG A 78 7.85 -5.13 -16.80
N ILE A 79 8.18 -6.35 -16.42
CA ILE A 79 9.12 -7.21 -17.13
C ILE A 79 8.39 -8.48 -17.58
N SER A 80 8.60 -8.90 -18.83
CA SER A 80 8.02 -10.15 -19.36
C SER A 80 8.79 -11.39 -18.93
N GLU A 81 10.08 -11.22 -18.62
CA GLU A 81 10.97 -12.27 -18.14
C GLU A 81 11.72 -11.73 -16.92
N ARG A 82 11.96 -12.59 -15.92
CA ARG A 82 12.80 -12.20 -14.79
C ARG A 82 14.25 -12.17 -15.25
N VAL A 83 15.01 -11.21 -14.73
CA VAL A 83 16.46 -11.09 -15.00
C VAL A 83 17.22 -12.40 -14.66
N THR A 84 16.72 -13.17 -13.68
CA THR A 84 17.27 -14.49 -13.33
C THR A 84 17.08 -15.55 -14.41
N ASP A 85 16.07 -15.39 -15.25
CA ASP A 85 15.70 -16.37 -16.28
C ASP A 85 16.50 -16.08 -17.57
N THR A 86 16.83 -14.81 -17.83
CA THR A 86 17.66 -14.39 -18.98
C THR A 86 19.13 -14.81 -18.84
N ALA A 87 19.64 -14.99 -17.63
CA ALA A 87 21.03 -15.41 -17.38
C ALA A 87 21.30 -16.91 -17.62
N LYS A 88 20.27 -17.70 -17.96
CA LYS A 88 20.36 -19.15 -18.24
C LYS A 88 20.23 -19.50 -19.73
N ALA A 89 20.13 -18.51 -20.61
CA ALA A 89 20.02 -18.69 -22.06
C ALA A 89 21.36 -18.44 -22.77
#